data_AF-A0A7V8AKP4-F1
#
_entry.id   AF-A0A7V8AKP4-F1
#
_cell.length_a   1.000
_cell.length_b   1.000
_cell.length_c   1.000
_cell.angle_alpha   90.00
_cell.angle_beta   90.00
_cell.angle_gamma   90.00
#
_symmetry.space_group_name_H-M   'P 1'
#
loop_
_entity.id
_entity.type
_entity.pdbx_description
1 polymer ?
#
loop_
_entity_poly.entity_id
_entity_poly.type
_entity_poly.pdbx_seq_one_letter_code
_entity_poly.pdbx_strand_id
1 'polypeptide(L)' 'MLLFDETPNMTIEEIRQALSDRGHVFGFGTVQRFLKRHRITRKKRLPTRQNRSTPIS' A
#
# COMPACT_ATOMS: atom_id res chain seq x y z
N MET A 1 -6.54 17.67 -18.52
CA MET A 1 -5.92 16.36 -18.82
C MET A 1 -5.13 15.95 -17.58
N LEU A 2 -5.73 15.12 -16.72
CA LEU A 2 -5.25 14.85 -15.36
C LEU A 2 -4.44 13.53 -15.34
N LEU A 3 -3.12 13.65 -15.24
CA LEU A 3 -2.15 12.54 -15.18
C LEU A 3 -2.03 11.95 -13.75
N PHE A 4 -3.14 11.79 -13.02
CA PHE A 4 -3.10 11.32 -11.62
C PHE A 4 -3.63 9.90 -11.43
N ASP A 5 -3.93 9.16 -12.50
CA ASP A 5 -4.53 7.81 -12.42
C ASP A 5 -3.51 6.67 -12.57
N GLU A 6 -2.28 6.94 -13.01
CA GLU A 6 -1.36 5.88 -13.47
C GLU A 6 -0.30 5.45 -12.44
N THR A 7 -0.57 5.55 -11.14
CA THR A 7 0.25 4.79 -10.16
C THR A 7 -0.58 3.73 -9.47
N PRO A 8 -0.28 2.44 -9.72
CA PRO A 8 -1.04 1.34 -9.18
C PRO A 8 -0.96 1.34 -7.66
N ASN A 9 -1.98 0.75 -7.03
CA ASN A 9 -2.01 0.41 -5.62
C ASN A 9 -0.87 -0.56 -5.26
N MET A 10 0.37 -0.07 -5.20
CA MET A 10 1.54 -0.88 -4.87
C MET A 10 1.63 -1.10 -3.36
N THR A 11 1.95 -2.33 -3.02
CA THR A 11 2.34 -2.77 -1.69
C THR A 11 3.73 -2.25 -1.34
N ILE A 12 4.07 -2.28 -0.04
CA ILE A 12 5.40 -1.86 0.44
C ILE A 12 6.52 -2.71 -0.18
N GLU A 13 6.28 -4.00 -0.41
CA GLU A 13 7.25 -4.89 -1.05
C GLU A 13 7.44 -4.56 -2.54
N GLU A 14 6.37 -4.22 -3.27
CA GLU A 14 6.50 -3.78 -4.67
C GLU A 14 7.27 -2.46 -4.79
N ILE A 15 7.04 -1.52 -3.86
CA ILE A 15 7.84 -0.29 -3.79
C ILE A 15 9.30 -0.62 -3.51
N ARG A 16 9.57 -1.57 -2.62
CA ARG A 16 10.93 -2.01 -2.29
C ARG A 16 11.61 -2.67 -3.49
N GLN A 17 10.90 -3.51 -4.24
CA GLN A 17 11.42 -4.13 -5.45
C GLN A 17 11.73 -3.06 -6.51
N ALA A 18 10.79 -2.14 -6.77
CA ALA A 18 11.00 -1.06 -7.73
C ALA A 18 12.15 -0.11 -7.34
N LEU A 19 12.37 0.11 -6.04
CA LEU A 19 13.53 0.85 -5.54
C LEU A 19 14.82 0.05 -5.74
N SER A 20 14.79 -1.26 -5.47
CA SER A 20 15.93 -2.16 -5.69
C SER A 20 16.34 -2.24 -7.16
N ASP A 21 15.37 -2.30 -8.08
CA ASP A 21 15.61 -2.31 -9.53
C ASP A 21 16.30 -1.02 -10.01
N ARG A 22 16.12 0.08 -9.26
CA ARG A 22 16.79 1.37 -9.50
C ARG A 22 18.12 1.49 -8.73
N GLY A 23 18.57 0.44 -8.07
CA GLY A 23 19.81 0.40 -7.28
C GLY A 23 19.68 0.94 -5.85
N HIS A 24 18.46 1.20 -5.37
CA HIS A 24 18.20 1.69 -4.03
C HIS A 24 17.63 0.60 -3.13
N VAL A 25 18.50 -0.02 -2.33
CA VAL A 25 18.10 -1.10 -1.42
C VAL A 25 17.72 -0.52 -0.06
N PHE A 26 16.46 -0.71 0.33
CA PHE A 26 15.95 -0.33 1.65
C PHE A 26 15.23 -1.50 2.32
N GLY A 27 15.26 -1.52 3.66
CA GLY A 27 14.44 -2.43 4.44
C GLY A 27 12.96 -2.00 4.49
N PHE A 28 12.07 -2.95 4.78
CA PHE A 28 10.63 -2.71 4.89
C PHE A 28 10.27 -1.54 5.80
N GLY A 29 10.85 -1.50 7.00
CA GLY A 29 10.58 -0.44 7.99
C GLY A 29 11.00 0.95 7.53
N THR A 30 12.05 1.04 6.71
CA THR A 30 12.52 2.31 6.13
C THR A 30 11.50 2.85 5.14
N VAL A 31 11.03 1.99 4.22
CA VAL A 31 9.98 2.36 3.25
C VAL A 31 8.69 2.74 3.99
N GLN A 32 8.27 1.96 4.98
CA GLN A 32 7.08 2.25 5.78
C GLN A 32 7.17 3.61 6.51
N ARG A 33 8.31 3.91 7.16
CA ARG A 33 8.53 5.18 7.85
C ARG A 33 8.62 6.35 6.87
N PHE A 34 9.22 6.17 5.71
CA PHE A 34 9.29 7.19 4.66
C PHE A 34 7.88 7.56 4.18
N LEU A 35 7.06 6.55 3.83
CA LEU A 35 5.67 6.76 3.42
C LEU A 35 4.85 7.47 4.51
N LYS A 36 5.01 7.04 5.78
CA LYS A 36 4.36 7.68 6.93
C LYS A 36 4.80 9.13 7.13
N ARG A 37 6.10 9.42 6.99
CA ARG A 37 6.68 10.77 7.12
C ARG A 37 6.12 11.72 6.08
N HIS A 38 6.01 11.26 4.83
CA HIS A 38 5.49 12.06 3.73
C HIS A 38 3.95 12.04 3.62
N ARG A 39 3.24 11.40 4.56
CA ARG A 39 1.78 11.22 4.54
C ARG A 39 1.26 10.60 3.24
N ILE A 40 2.11 9.84 2.55
CA ILE A 40 1.78 9.10 1.34
C ILE A 40 0.98 7.88 1.82
N THR A 41 -0.33 8.08 1.92
CA THR A 41 -1.24 7.10 2.48
C THR A 41 -2.04 6.48 1.34
N ARG A 42 -1.95 5.16 1.17
CA ARG A 42 -2.86 4.44 0.28
C ARG A 42 -4.28 4.56 0.83
N LYS A 43 -5.27 4.89 0.00
CA LYS A 43 -6.68 4.64 0.37
C LYS A 43 -6.81 3.15 0.69
N LYS A 44 -7.13 2.83 1.94
CA LYS A 44 -7.41 1.46 2.38
C LYS A 44 -8.43 0.86 1.41
N ARG A 45 -8.16 -0.33 0.85
CA ARG A 45 -9.23 -1.07 0.15
C ARG A 45 -10.41 -1.17 1.11
N LEU A 46 -11.63 -1.01 0.60
CA LEU A 46 -12.83 -1.16 1.42
C LEU A 46 -12.70 -2.44 2.26
N PRO A 47 -12.97 -2.37 3.58
CA PRO A 47 -12.93 -3.56 4.41
C PRO A 47 -13.80 -4.65 3.78
N THR A 48 -13.33 -5.89 3.80
CA THR A 48 -14.18 -7.05 3.47
C THR A 48 -15.45 -6.96 4.30
N ARG A 49 -16.61 -7.03 3.65
CA ARG A 49 -17.92 -6.95 4.33
C ARG A 49 -17.98 -8.04 5.40
N GLN A 50 -18.27 -7.65 6.66
CA GLN A 50 -18.51 -8.62 7.72
C GLN A 50 -19.66 -9.55 7.33
N ASN A 51 -19.40 -10.85 7.40
CA ASN A 51 -20.43 -11.87 7.25
C ASN A 51 -21.35 -11.81 8.48
N ARG A 52 -22.64 -11.55 8.27
CA ARG A 52 -23.66 -11.54 9.34
C ARG A 52 -24.39 -12.88 9.46
N SER A 53 -23.97 -13.90 8.72
CA SER A 53 -24.56 -15.24 8.76
C SER A 53 -24.00 -16.05 9.94
N THR A 54 -24.26 -15.59 11.16
CA THR A 54 -24.21 -16.46 12.35
C THR A 54 -25.64 -16.97 12.58
N PRO A 55 -25.92 -18.28 12.48
CA PRO A 55 -27.18 -18.81 12.96
C PRO A 55 -27.19 -18.63 14.47
N ILE A 56 -28.13 -17.84 14.95
CA ILE A 56 -28.44 -17.73 16.37
C ILE A 56 -29.29 -18.94 16.71
N SER A 57 -28.76 -19.87 17.52
CA SER A 57 -29.54 -20.94 18.16
C SER A 57 -30.33 -20.41 19.34
#